data_AF-A0A817V797-F1
#
_entry.id   AF-A0A817V797-F1
#
_cell.length_a   1.000
_cell.length_b   1.000
_cell.length_c   1.000
_cell.angle_alpha   90.00
_cell.angle_beta   90.00
_cell.angle_gamma   90.00
#
_symmetry.space_group_name_H-M   'P 1'
#
loop_
_entity.id
_entity.type
_entity.pdbx_description
1 polymer ?
#
loop_
_entity_poly.entity_id
_entity_poly.type
_entity_poly.pdbx_seq_one_letter_code
_entity_poly.pdbx_strand_id
1 'polypeptide(L)'
;MACKACWWFYIMKLVDLIDTVLFVLRKKDNQITFLHVYHHITMTFCGWSGSKYVGGGQSLFVIIINSFIHVLMYGYYGLSACGPQVQKFLWWKRYITQAQIFQFVAVIIHSVINLQRQCNFPKIFDVSFLIYGITILMLFSNFYLQNYIVKKKRREKEL
;
A
#
# COMPACT_ATOMS: atom_id res chain seq x y z
N MET A 1 -17.64 16.83 6.47
CA MET A 1 -17.31 15.92 5.33
C MET A 1 -16.10 15.04 5.61
N ALA A 2 -15.00 15.55 6.18
CA ALA A 2 -13.76 14.78 6.43
C ALA A 2 -13.93 13.52 7.31
N CYS A 3 -14.66 13.59 8.44
CA CYS A 3 -14.89 12.41 9.29
C CYS A 3 -15.60 11.25 8.57
N LYS A 4 -16.55 11.55 7.68
CA LYS A 4 -17.26 10.52 6.89
C LYS A 4 -16.32 9.84 5.89
N ALA A 5 -15.40 10.59 5.30
CA ALA A 5 -14.39 10.05 4.38
C ALA A 5 -13.37 9.15 5.12
N CYS A 6 -12.92 9.54 6.31
CA CYS A 6 -12.05 8.71 7.15
C CYS A 6 -12.75 7.41 7.57
N TRP A 7 -14.04 7.47 7.92
CA TRP A 7 -14.84 6.29 8.25
C TRP A 7 -14.99 5.35 7.06
N TRP A 8 -15.35 5.88 5.89
CA TRP A 8 -15.49 5.07 4.67
C TRP A 8 -14.17 4.45 4.24
N PHE A 9 -13.05 5.17 4.38
CA PHE A 9 -11.72 4.63 4.14
C PHE A 9 -11.37 3.48 5.08
N TYR A 10 -11.75 3.56 6.36
CA TYR A 10 -11.58 2.45 7.31
C TYR A 10 -12.39 1.22 6.89
N ILE A 11 -13.66 1.40 6.50
CA ILE A 11 -14.49 0.30 5.98
C ILE A 11 -13.84 -0.33 4.73
N MET A 12 -13.31 0.49 3.81
CA MET A 12 -12.59 -0.05 2.64
C MET A 12 -11.37 -0.88 3.04
N LYS A 13 -10.61 -0.50 4.08
CA LYS A 13 -9.49 -1.32 4.56
C LYS A 13 -9.94 -2.63 5.21
N LEU A 14 -11.13 -2.68 5.80
CA LEU A 14 -11.72 -3.95 6.24
C LEU A 14 -12.10 -4.84 5.04
N VAL A 15 -12.59 -4.26 3.95
CA VAL A 15 -12.87 -5.01 2.71
C VAL A 15 -11.58 -5.57 2.11
N ASP A 16 -10.48 -4.82 2.15
CA ASP A 16 -9.17 -5.30 1.70
C ASP A 16 -8.65 -6.52 2.50
N LEU A 17 -9.11 -6.72 3.75
CA LEU A 17 -8.83 -7.95 4.51
C LEU A 17 -9.60 -9.15 3.94
N ILE A 18 -10.78 -8.94 3.38
CA ILE A 18 -11.57 -9.99 2.72
C ILE A 18 -10.82 -10.50 1.49
N ASP A 19 -10.10 -9.65 0.74
CA ASP A 19 -9.24 -10.11 -0.36
C ASP A 19 -8.17 -11.08 0.12
N THR A 20 -7.61 -10.84 1.30
CA THR A 20 -6.63 -11.74 1.92
C THR A 20 -7.27 -13.10 2.23
N VAL A 21 -8.50 -13.11 2.75
CA VAL A 21 -9.29 -14.34 2.96
C VAL A 21 -9.57 -15.05 1.64
N LEU A 22 -9.94 -14.33 0.58
CA LEU A 22 -10.19 -14.90 -0.75
C LEU A 22 -8.92 -15.48 -1.39
N PHE A 23 -7.74 -14.89 -1.16
CA PHE A 23 -6.47 -15.44 -1.62
C PHE A 23 -6.10 -16.73 -0.88
N VAL A 24 -6.35 -16.80 0.44
CA VAL A 24 -6.19 -18.03 1.23
C VAL A 24 -7.12 -19.11 0.70
N LEU A 25 -8.39 -18.79 0.48
CA LEU A 25 -9.40 -19.73 -0.02
C LEU A 25 -9.10 -20.21 -1.45
N ARG A 26 -8.49 -19.37 -2.29
CA ARG A 26 -8.05 -19.73 -3.66
C ARG A 26 -6.70 -20.44 -3.70
N LYS A 27 -6.10 -20.81 -2.55
CA LYS A 27 -4.78 -21.45 -2.43
C LYS A 27 -3.68 -20.75 -3.25
N LYS A 28 -3.73 -19.42 -3.28
CA LYS A 28 -2.81 -18.61 -4.08
C LYS A 28 -1.69 -18.04 -3.21
N ASP A 29 -1.03 -18.94 -2.48
CA ASP A 29 -0.08 -18.63 -1.39
C ASP A 29 1.10 -17.77 -1.85
N ASN A 30 1.48 -17.85 -3.14
CA ASN A 30 2.49 -16.98 -3.75
C ASN A 30 2.15 -15.47 -3.69
N GLN A 31 0.88 -15.10 -3.45
CA GLN A 31 0.44 -13.72 -3.30
C GLN A 31 0.42 -13.25 -1.84
N ILE A 32 0.34 -14.18 -0.88
CA ILE A 32 0.28 -13.90 0.56
C ILE A 32 1.70 -13.91 1.12
N THR A 33 2.42 -12.82 0.87
CA THR A 33 3.76 -12.62 1.44
C THR A 33 3.65 -12.06 2.86
N PHE A 34 4.71 -12.21 3.65
CA PHE A 34 4.82 -11.54 4.95
C PHE A 34 4.55 -10.03 4.84
N LEU A 35 5.05 -9.39 3.78
CA LEU A 35 4.80 -7.97 3.49
C LEU A 35 3.30 -7.67 3.34
N HIS A 36 2.56 -8.52 2.60
CA HIS A 36 1.12 -8.37 2.41
C HIS A 36 0.38 -8.40 3.75
N VAL A 37 0.60 -9.46 4.55
CA VAL A 37 -0.10 -9.65 5.82
C VAL A 37 0.27 -8.55 6.83
N TYR A 38 1.57 -8.24 6.95
CA TYR A 38 2.06 -7.18 7.82
C TYR A 38 1.41 -5.84 7.48
N HIS A 39 1.43 -5.45 6.21
CA HIS A 39 0.83 -4.19 5.73
C HIS A 39 -0.68 -4.13 5.94
N HIS A 40 -1.44 -5.19 5.60
CA HIS A 40 -2.90 -5.16 5.72
C HIS A 40 -3.38 -5.08 7.17
N ILE A 41 -2.75 -5.82 8.09
CA ILE A 41 -3.11 -5.78 9.52
C ILE A 41 -2.78 -4.39 10.11
N THR A 42 -1.55 -3.92 9.88
CA THR A 42 -1.09 -2.65 10.44
C THR A 42 -1.83 -1.45 9.85
N MET A 43 -2.08 -1.40 8.53
CA MET A 43 -2.89 -0.34 7.91
C MET A 43 -4.31 -0.30 8.45
N THR A 44 -4.93 -1.44 8.74
CA THR A 44 -6.28 -1.48 9.30
C THR A 44 -6.31 -0.90 10.70
N PHE A 45 -5.31 -1.25 11.53
CA PHE A 45 -5.17 -0.72 12.88
C PHE A 45 -4.87 0.79 12.88
N CYS A 46 -3.95 1.24 12.01
CA CYS A 46 -3.63 2.66 11.81
C CYS A 46 -4.83 3.45 11.24
N GLY A 47 -5.62 2.84 10.37
CA GLY A 47 -6.84 3.44 9.82
C GLY A 47 -7.92 3.62 10.89
N TRP A 48 -8.10 2.63 11.75
CA TRP A 48 -9.01 2.72 12.89
C TRP A 48 -8.58 3.81 13.88
N SER A 49 -7.31 3.83 14.28
CA SER A 49 -6.78 4.83 15.22
C SER A 49 -6.83 6.24 14.61
N GLY A 50 -6.47 6.40 13.34
CA GLY A 50 -6.56 7.67 12.62
C GLY A 50 -7.99 8.18 12.50
N SER A 51 -8.95 7.32 12.15
CA SER A 51 -10.36 7.71 12.06
C SER A 51 -10.96 8.07 13.42
N LYS A 52 -10.51 7.44 14.50
CA LYS A 52 -11.04 7.66 15.86
C LYS A 52 -10.45 8.88 16.55
N TYR A 53 -9.15 9.12 16.40
CA TYR A 53 -8.44 10.14 17.19
C TYR A 53 -8.06 11.40 16.42
N VAL A 54 -8.00 11.33 15.09
CA VAL A 54 -7.41 12.41 14.27
C VAL A 54 -8.41 13.00 13.27
N GLY A 55 -9.43 12.26 12.85
CA GLY A 55 -10.67 12.82 12.28
C GLY A 55 -10.53 13.85 11.15
N GLY A 56 -9.52 13.75 10.29
CA GLY A 56 -9.34 14.61 9.11
C GLY A 56 -8.00 15.36 9.05
N GLY A 57 -7.89 16.33 8.12
CA GLY A 57 -6.67 17.09 7.88
C GLY A 57 -5.66 16.33 7.01
N GLN A 58 -4.45 16.16 7.54
CA GLN A 58 -3.29 15.60 6.81
C GLN A 58 -3.50 14.16 6.31
N SER A 59 -4.35 13.39 7.00
CA SER A 59 -4.69 12.03 6.59
C SER A 59 -5.44 11.97 5.25
N LEU A 60 -6.07 13.06 4.81
CA LEU A 60 -6.80 13.09 3.53
C LEU A 60 -5.86 12.95 2.33
N PHE A 61 -4.67 13.55 2.38
CA PHE A 61 -3.67 13.42 1.31
C PHE A 61 -3.26 11.96 1.12
N VAL A 62 -3.00 11.26 2.23
CA VAL A 62 -2.67 9.83 2.24
C VAL A 62 -3.82 9.00 1.70
N ILE A 63 -5.06 9.29 2.13
CA ILE A 63 -6.27 8.58 1.66
C ILE A 63 -6.45 8.72 0.15
N ILE A 64 -6.32 9.94 -0.40
CA ILE A 64 -6.53 10.20 -1.82
C ILE A 64 -5.49 9.47 -2.67
N ILE A 65 -4.20 9.62 -2.36
CA ILE A 65 -3.14 8.96 -3.14
C ILE A 65 -3.22 7.44 -3.01
N ASN A 66 -3.45 6.91 -1.79
CA ASN A 66 -3.58 5.47 -1.59
C ASN A 66 -4.74 4.89 -2.39
N SER A 67 -5.88 5.57 -2.38
CA SER A 67 -7.08 5.16 -3.14
C SER A 67 -6.82 5.17 -4.64
N PHE A 68 -6.14 6.20 -5.16
CA PHE A 68 -5.76 6.27 -6.57
C PHE A 68 -4.87 5.09 -7.00
N ILE A 69 -3.84 4.78 -6.22
CA ILE A 69 -2.96 3.64 -6.49
C ILE A 69 -3.69 2.30 -6.32
N HIS A 70 -4.61 2.19 -5.35
CA HIS A 70 -5.43 0.99 -5.17
C HIS A 70 -6.38 0.76 -6.34
N VAL A 71 -6.97 1.80 -6.93
CA VAL A 71 -7.78 1.67 -8.15
C VAL A 71 -6.94 1.04 -9.28
N LEU A 72 -5.71 1.50 -9.49
CA LEU A 72 -4.81 0.94 -10.50
C LEU A 72 -4.42 -0.52 -10.18
N MET A 73 -4.10 -0.81 -8.92
CA MET A 73 -3.69 -2.13 -8.47
C MET A 73 -4.83 -3.15 -8.55
N TYR A 74 -6.04 -2.79 -8.10
CA TYR A 74 -7.21 -3.65 -8.23
C TYR A 74 -7.68 -3.78 -9.68
N GLY A 75 -7.56 -2.74 -10.50
CA GLY A 75 -7.77 -2.84 -11.95
C GLY A 75 -6.87 -3.90 -12.58
N TYR A 76 -5.59 -3.93 -12.20
CA TYR A 76 -4.65 -4.98 -12.62
C TYR A 76 -5.08 -6.37 -12.15
N TYR A 77 -5.49 -6.52 -10.89
CA TYR A 77 -5.92 -7.82 -10.37
C TYR A 77 -7.22 -8.30 -11.02
N GLY A 78 -8.16 -7.39 -11.31
CA GLY A 78 -9.37 -7.67 -12.07
C GLY A 78 -9.05 -8.19 -13.47
N LEU A 79 -8.19 -7.49 -14.21
CA LEU A 79 -7.74 -7.95 -15.53
C LEU A 79 -6.97 -9.28 -15.47
N SER A 80 -6.17 -9.50 -14.43
CA SER A 80 -5.47 -10.77 -14.20
C SER A 80 -6.41 -11.93 -13.89
N ALA A 81 -7.65 -11.66 -13.44
CA ALA A 81 -8.66 -12.67 -13.16
C ALA A 81 -9.45 -13.09 -14.42
N CYS A 82 -9.45 -12.28 -15.49
CA CYS A 82 -10.12 -12.58 -16.77
C CYS A 82 -9.47 -13.73 -17.58
N GLY A 83 -8.40 -14.35 -17.06
CA GLY A 83 -7.85 -15.59 -17.57
C GLY A 83 -6.45 -15.48 -18.20
N PRO A 84 -5.87 -16.62 -18.62
CA PRO A 84 -4.48 -16.71 -19.09
C PRO A 84 -4.20 -15.91 -20.37
N GLN A 85 -5.24 -15.68 -21.19
CA GLN A 85 -5.12 -14.90 -22.43
C GLN A 85 -4.82 -13.42 -22.14
N VAL A 86 -5.44 -12.85 -21.11
CA VAL A 86 -5.23 -11.45 -20.70
C VAL A 86 -3.93 -11.31 -19.91
N GLN A 87 -3.55 -12.31 -19.10
CA GLN A 87 -2.32 -12.29 -18.31
C GLN A 87 -1.05 -12.10 -19.13
N LYS A 88 -1.02 -12.54 -20.40
CA LYS A 88 0.10 -12.32 -21.32
C LYS A 88 0.37 -10.84 -21.59
N PHE A 89 -0.67 -10.00 -21.57
CA PHE A 89 -0.56 -8.56 -21.82
C PHE A 89 -0.25 -7.75 -20.55
N LEU A 90 -0.15 -8.39 -19.37
CA LEU A 90 0.07 -7.72 -18.07
C LEU A 90 1.56 -7.47 -17.76
N TRP A 91 2.33 -7.00 -18.74
CA TRP A 91 3.75 -6.67 -18.56
C TRP A 91 3.98 -5.46 -17.66
N TRP A 92 2.96 -4.60 -17.48
CA TRP A 92 3.07 -3.38 -16.69
C TRP A 92 3.01 -3.56 -15.17
N LYS A 93 2.99 -4.80 -14.65
CA LYS A 93 3.00 -5.09 -13.21
C LYS A 93 4.11 -4.34 -12.47
N ARG A 94 5.28 -4.23 -13.10
CA ARG A 94 6.45 -3.53 -12.56
C ARG A 94 6.17 -2.04 -12.31
N TYR A 95 5.45 -1.37 -13.21
CA TYR A 95 5.12 0.05 -13.07
C TYR A 95 4.17 0.30 -11.92
N ILE A 96 3.25 -0.63 -11.63
CA ILE A 96 2.36 -0.54 -10.46
C ILE A 96 3.19 -0.61 -9.17
N THR A 97 4.16 -1.53 -9.09
CA THR A 97 5.06 -1.62 -7.93
C THR A 97 5.91 -0.35 -7.77
N GLN A 98 6.38 0.24 -8.87
CA GLN A 98 7.10 1.52 -8.85
C GLN A 98 6.21 2.67 -8.38
N ALA A 99 4.95 2.73 -8.83
CA ALA A 99 3.98 3.72 -8.42
C ALA A 99 3.64 3.61 -6.92
N GLN A 100 3.55 2.39 -6.38
CA GLN A 100 3.40 2.15 -4.94
C GLN A 100 4.59 2.66 -4.12
N ILE A 101 5.82 2.40 -4.58
CA ILE A 101 7.04 2.93 -3.94
C ILE A 101 7.04 4.46 -3.96
N PHE A 102 6.69 5.05 -5.10
CA PHE A 102 6.60 6.50 -5.25
C PHE A 102 5.55 7.11 -4.30
N GLN A 103 4.38 6.48 -4.16
CA GLN A 103 3.37 6.87 -3.17
C GLN A 103 3.97 6.92 -1.76
N PHE A 104 4.70 5.88 -1.33
CA PHE A 104 5.25 5.84 0.03
C PHE A 104 6.28 6.96 0.24
N VAL A 105 7.14 7.23 -0.75
CA VAL A 105 8.09 8.34 -0.69
C VAL A 105 7.36 9.69 -0.59
N ALA A 106 6.33 9.91 -1.41
CA ALA A 106 5.54 11.14 -1.39
C ALA A 106 4.85 11.36 -0.03
N VAL A 107 4.30 10.29 0.56
CA VAL A 107 3.67 10.34 1.89
C VAL A 107 4.71 10.65 2.99
N ILE A 108 5.91 10.06 2.94
CA ILE A 108 7.00 10.34 3.88
C ILE A 108 7.42 11.81 3.80
N ILE A 109 7.64 12.35 2.59
CA ILE A 109 8.01 13.75 2.40
C ILE A 109 6.92 14.68 2.96
N HIS A 110 5.66 14.38 2.67
CA HIS A 110 4.54 15.14 3.19
C HIS A 110 4.47 15.12 4.73
N SER A 111 4.71 13.97 5.36
CA SER A 111 4.81 13.85 6.82
C SER A 111 5.98 14.65 7.41
N VAL A 112 7.17 14.63 6.78
CA VAL A 112 8.32 15.42 7.24
C VAL A 112 8.05 16.93 7.18
N ILE A 113 7.44 17.40 6.09
CA ILE A 113 7.05 18.82 5.94
C ILE A 113 6.04 19.23 7.02
N ASN A 114 5.09 18.36 7.34
CA ASN A 114 4.10 18.62 8.38
C ASN A 114 4.73 18.72 9.77
N LEU A 115 5.69 17.85 10.09
CA LEU A 115 6.41 17.89 11.36
C LEU A 115 7.19 19.21 11.52
N GLN A 116 7.73 19.75 10.43
CA GLN A 116 8.45 21.02 10.42
C GLN A 116 7.55 22.26 10.56
N ARG A 117 6.32 22.23 10.03
CA ARG A 117 5.41 23.39 10.01
C ARG A 117 4.62 23.65 11.30
N GLN A 118 4.93 22.98 12.41
CA GLN A 118 4.29 23.20 13.73
C GLN A 118 2.74 23.24 13.66
N CYS A 119 2.12 22.33 12.92
CA CYS A 119 0.67 22.22 12.90
C CYS A 119 0.14 21.71 14.27
N ASN A 120 -1.09 22.09 14.64
CA ASN A 120 -1.82 21.60 15.84
C ASN A 120 -2.18 20.10 15.77
N PHE A 121 -1.48 19.32 14.96
CA PHE A 121 -1.67 17.89 14.83
C PHE A 121 -0.88 17.17 15.93
N PRO A 122 -1.42 16.11 16.55
CA PRO A 122 -0.73 15.39 17.60
C PRO A 122 0.53 14.71 17.04
N LYS A 123 1.70 15.25 17.41
CA LYS A 123 3.03 14.84 16.92
C LYS A 123 3.31 13.34 17.06
N ILE A 124 2.77 12.71 18.09
CA ILE A 124 2.91 11.26 18.35
C ILE A 124 2.34 10.43 17.20
N PHE A 125 1.18 10.82 16.67
CA PHE A 125 0.56 10.11 15.54
C PHE A 125 1.37 10.32 14.26
N ASP A 126 1.83 11.54 13.99
CA ASP A 126 2.61 11.85 12.78
C ASP A 126 3.97 11.11 12.78
N VAL A 127 4.68 11.07 13.91
CA VAL A 127 5.93 10.31 14.04
C VAL A 127 5.68 8.81 13.90
N SER A 128 4.58 8.28 14.46
CA SER A 128 4.22 6.86 14.32
C SER A 128 3.93 6.50 12.86
N PHE A 129 3.21 7.36 12.13
CA PHE A 129 2.96 7.20 10.69
C PHE A 129 4.25 7.30 9.86
N LEU A 130 5.17 8.18 10.24
CA LEU A 130 6.47 8.32 9.58
C LEU A 130 7.33 7.06 9.73
N ILE A 131 7.46 6.54 10.95
CA ILE A 131 8.18 5.29 11.23
C ILE A 131 7.58 4.14 10.42
N TYR A 132 6.26 4.01 10.46
CA TYR A 132 5.54 2.99 9.68
C TYR A 132 5.77 3.12 8.17
N GLY A 133 5.71 4.35 7.63
CA GLY A 133 5.97 4.63 6.23
C GLY A 133 7.37 4.20 5.79
N ILE A 134 8.40 4.46 6.63
CA ILE A 134 9.79 4.02 6.38
C ILE A 134 9.88 2.49 6.38
N THR A 135 9.25 1.82 7.36
CA THR A 135 9.23 0.35 7.42
C THR A 135 8.63 -0.24 6.15
N ILE A 136 7.45 0.21 5.74
CA ILE A 136 6.79 -0.28 4.52
C ILE A 136 7.60 0.02 3.26
N LEU A 137 8.22 1.20 3.17
CA LEU A 137 9.09 1.54 2.05
C LEU A 137 10.28 0.57 1.94
N MET A 138 10.92 0.22 3.06
CA MET A 138 12.01 -0.76 3.07
C MET A 138 11.55 -2.14 2.61
N LEU A 139 10.40 -2.63 3.11
CA LEU A 139 9.88 -3.93 2.73
C LEU A 139 9.48 -3.97 1.24
N PHE A 140 8.82 -2.93 0.72
CA PHE A 140 8.47 -2.83 -0.70
C PHE A 140 9.71 -2.71 -1.60
N SER A 141 10.72 -1.96 -1.17
CA SER A 141 11.98 -1.85 -1.90
C SER A 141 12.70 -3.19 -1.94
N ASN A 142 12.78 -3.92 -0.82
CA ASN A 142 13.35 -5.26 -0.77
C ASN A 142 12.58 -6.24 -1.69
N PHE A 143 11.24 -6.21 -1.64
CA PHE A 143 10.41 -7.01 -2.54
C PHE A 143 10.71 -6.69 -4.02
N TYR A 144 10.84 -5.42 -4.38
CA TYR A 144 11.15 -4.98 -5.75
C TYR A 144 12.54 -5.44 -6.19
N LEU A 145 13.55 -5.27 -5.34
CA LEU A 145 14.92 -5.72 -5.61
C LEU A 145 14.98 -7.22 -5.87
N GLN A 146 14.37 -8.02 -5.01
CA GLN A 146 14.38 -9.48 -5.13
C GLN A 146 13.64 -9.97 -6.38
N ASN A 147 12.43 -9.44 -6.63
CA ASN A 147 11.56 -9.96 -7.70
C ASN A 147 11.92 -9.44 -9.10
N TYR A 148 12.46 -8.23 -9.22
CA TYR A 148 12.72 -7.62 -10.52
C TYR A 148 14.20 -7.46 -10.86
N ILE A 149 15.07 -7.15 -9.90
CA ILE A 149 16.50 -6.93 -10.17
C ILE A 149 17.28 -8.23 -10.03
N VAL A 150 17.24 -8.86 -8.85
CA VAL A 150 17.99 -10.09 -8.57
C VAL A 150 17.53 -11.23 -9.47
N LYS A 151 16.21 -11.42 -9.62
CA LYS A 151 15.65 -12.44 -10.51
C LYS A 151 15.97 -12.20 -12.00
N LYS A 152 16.14 -10.95 -12.45
CA LYS A 152 16.60 -10.65 -13.81
C LYS A 152 18.07 -11.03 -13.98
N LYS A 153 18.92 -10.58 -13.05
CA LYS A 153 20.36 -10.86 -13.05
C LYS A 153 20.68 -12.36 -12.97
N ARG A 154 19.86 -13.14 -12.24
CA ARG A 154 20.00 -14.61 -12.19
C ARG A 154 19.68 -15.27 -13.53
N ARG A 155 18.57 -14.87 -14.18
CA ARG A 155 18.22 -15.35 -15.52
C ARG A 155 19.28 -15.01 -16.57
N GLU A 156 19.87 -13.82 -16.49
CA GLU A 156 20.96 -13.38 -17.38
C GLU A 156 22.27 -14.16 -17.16
N LYS A 157 22.48 -14.77 -15.99
CA LYS A 157 23.65 -15.62 -15.69
C LYS A 157 23.45 -17.09 -16.07
N GLU A 158 22.20 -17.52 -16.22
CA GLU A 158 21.80 -18.89 -16.57
C GLU A 158 21.63 -19.06 -18.11
N LEU A 159 21.68 -17.94 -18.86
CA LEU A 159 21.70 -17.84 -20.33
C LEU A 159 23.13 -17.66 -20.83
#